data_AF-A0A6M0BG77-F1
#
_entry.id   AF-A0A6M0BG77-F1
#
_cell.length_a   1.000
_cell.length_b   1.000
_cell.length_c   1.000
_cell.angle_alpha   90.00
_cell.angle_beta   90.00
_cell.angle_gamma   90.00
#
_symmetry.space_group_name_H-M   'P 1'
#
loop_
_entity.id
_entity.type
_entity.pdbx_description
1 polymer ?
#
loop_
_entity_poly.entity_id
_entity_poly.type
_entity_poly.pdbx_seq_one_letter_code
_entity_poly.pdbx_strand_id
1 'polypeptide(L)'
;MSNFEIPLSNELAWLDRGTSEIFPLQSDSQDPSENLAIRLKQAERPLRVKLGIDPTGADLHLGHSIPVRKLRAFQDAGHTAVLIIGDFTARIGDPTGKSEVRRQLTPAQVKENAETYLSQVRPILDFDTPGRLEIRYNSEWLNQLDLSEIIDLLATMTVGQMLAKEGFAERYQQQNPIFLHEFLYPLMQGYDSV
;
A
#
# COMPACT_ATOMS: atom_id res chain seq x y z
N MET A 1 -15.71 -41.78 16.02
CA MET A 1 -14.78 -40.67 15.69
C MET A 1 -15.55 -39.69 14.83
N SER A 2 -16.19 -38.70 15.45
CA SER A 2 -16.92 -37.67 14.72
C SER A 2 -15.92 -36.61 14.27
N ASN A 3 -15.75 -36.44 12.97
CA ASN A 3 -15.08 -35.28 12.40
C ASN A 3 -15.87 -34.04 12.81
N PHE A 4 -15.34 -33.29 13.78
CA PHE A 4 -15.79 -31.95 14.05
C PHE A 4 -15.27 -31.06 12.91
N GLU A 5 -16.12 -30.75 11.95
CA GLU A 5 -15.91 -29.59 11.08
C GLU A 5 -15.93 -28.34 11.98
N ILE A 6 -14.79 -27.66 12.06
CA ILE A 6 -14.69 -26.34 12.70
C ILE A 6 -15.50 -25.38 11.81
N PRO A 7 -16.46 -24.61 12.35
CA PRO A 7 -17.20 -23.65 11.55
C PRO A 7 -16.24 -22.65 10.88
N LEU A 8 -16.44 -22.40 9.59
CA LEU A 8 -15.62 -21.54 8.71
C LEU A 8 -15.30 -20.13 9.26
N SER A 9 -15.98 -19.67 10.31
CA SER A 9 -15.92 -18.30 10.81
C SER A 9 -14.74 -17.99 11.74
N ASN A 10 -14.04 -18.98 12.28
CA ASN A 10 -13.00 -18.71 13.30
C ASN A 10 -11.56 -18.60 12.76
N GLU A 11 -11.20 -19.30 11.68
CA GLU A 11 -9.80 -19.39 11.22
C GLU A 11 -9.29 -18.09 10.58
N LEU A 12 -10.19 -17.33 9.95
CA LEU A 12 -9.88 -16.06 9.28
C LEU A 12 -10.46 -14.83 10.00
N ALA A 13 -10.94 -14.98 11.25
CA ALA A 13 -11.45 -13.87 12.04
C ALA A 13 -10.42 -12.74 12.25
N TRP A 14 -9.13 -13.04 12.06
CA TRP A 14 -8.07 -12.04 12.08
C TRP A 14 -8.10 -11.09 10.87
N LEU A 15 -8.74 -11.44 9.76
CA LEU A 15 -8.90 -10.56 8.58
C LEU A 15 -9.74 -9.34 8.95
N ASP A 16 -10.89 -9.55 9.58
CA ASP A 16 -11.85 -8.49 9.91
C ASP A 16 -11.44 -7.67 11.13
N ARG A 17 -10.70 -8.28 12.07
CA ARG A 17 -10.30 -7.60 13.31
C ARG A 17 -9.44 -6.37 13.01
N GLY A 18 -9.94 -5.20 13.39
CA GLY A 18 -9.23 -3.92 13.23
C GLY A 18 -9.13 -3.43 11.79
N THR A 19 -9.92 -4.02 10.87
CA THR A 19 -10.02 -3.60 9.48
C THR A 19 -11.32 -2.82 9.30
N SER A 20 -11.27 -1.65 8.69
CA SER A 20 -12.47 -0.85 8.41
C SER A 20 -13.27 -1.40 7.24
N GLU A 21 -12.58 -1.87 6.21
CA GLU A 21 -13.16 -2.38 4.97
C GLU A 21 -12.20 -3.36 4.28
N ILE A 22 -12.77 -4.38 3.64
CA ILE A 22 -12.08 -5.23 2.67
C ILE A 22 -12.81 -5.04 1.35
N PHE A 23 -12.09 -4.76 0.27
CA PHE A 23 -12.69 -4.51 -1.04
C PHE A 23 -11.97 -5.30 -2.15
N PRO A 24 -12.71 -5.93 -3.07
CA PRO A 24 -14.13 -6.27 -2.94
C PRO A 24 -14.36 -7.28 -1.81
N LEU A 25 -15.52 -7.22 -1.16
CA LEU A 25 -15.97 -8.23 -0.20
C LEU A 25 -17.37 -8.71 -0.56
N GLN A 26 -17.42 -9.71 -1.42
CA GLN A 26 -18.64 -10.47 -1.67
C GLN A 26 -18.59 -11.77 -0.87
N SER A 27 -19.12 -11.74 0.36
CA SER A 27 -18.99 -12.85 1.33
C SER A 27 -19.51 -14.19 0.83
N ASP A 28 -20.52 -14.18 -0.04
CA ASP A 28 -21.12 -15.39 -0.62
C ASP A 28 -20.45 -15.83 -1.94
N SER A 29 -19.61 -14.98 -2.54
CA SER A 29 -18.93 -15.28 -3.80
C SER A 29 -17.82 -16.31 -3.57
N GLN A 30 -17.73 -17.28 -4.47
CA GLN A 30 -16.64 -18.26 -4.55
C GLN A 30 -15.54 -17.81 -5.53
N ASP A 31 -15.65 -16.61 -6.09
CA ASP A 31 -14.63 -16.03 -6.95
C ASP A 31 -13.50 -15.42 -6.09
N PRO A 32 -12.23 -15.88 -6.22
CA PRO A 32 -11.10 -15.33 -5.48
C PRO A 32 -10.76 -13.87 -5.86
N SER A 33 -11.30 -13.34 -6.95
CA SER A 33 -11.18 -11.92 -7.30
C SER A 33 -12.17 -11.04 -6.52
N GLU A 34 -13.24 -11.62 -5.97
CA GLU A 34 -14.31 -10.91 -5.27
C GLU A 34 -14.34 -11.18 -3.75
N ASN A 35 -13.59 -12.20 -3.30
CA ASN A 35 -13.56 -12.64 -1.92
C ASN A 35 -12.12 -13.02 -1.47
N LEU A 36 -11.54 -12.17 -0.61
CA LEU A 36 -10.18 -12.37 -0.10
C LEU A 36 -10.03 -13.69 0.68
N ALA A 37 -11.05 -14.11 1.45
CA ALA A 37 -10.97 -15.36 2.22
C ALA A 37 -10.88 -16.58 1.29
N ILE A 38 -11.62 -16.56 0.17
CA ILE A 38 -11.52 -17.59 -0.86
C ILE A 38 -10.16 -17.54 -1.55
N ARG A 39 -9.67 -16.34 -1.89
CA ARG A 39 -8.33 -16.16 -2.46
C ARG A 39 -7.22 -16.74 -1.60
N LEU A 40 -7.29 -16.53 -0.28
CA LEU A 40 -6.30 -17.04 0.66
C LEU A 40 -6.31 -18.58 0.72
N LYS A 41 -7.51 -19.19 0.68
CA LYS A 41 -7.67 -20.64 0.72
C LYS A 41 -7.24 -21.35 -0.57
N GLN A 42 -7.53 -20.73 -1.72
CA GLN A 42 -7.26 -21.30 -3.03
C GLN A 42 -5.86 -20.96 -3.56
N ALA A 43 -5.12 -20.08 -2.89
CA ALA A 43 -3.80 -19.66 -3.33
C ALA A 43 -2.81 -20.84 -3.32
N GLU A 44 -2.34 -21.24 -4.50
CA GLU A 44 -1.31 -22.28 -4.66
C GLU A 44 0.10 -21.79 -4.29
N ARG A 45 0.27 -20.46 -4.16
CA ARG A 45 1.51 -19.79 -3.76
C ARG A 45 1.23 -18.69 -2.76
N PRO A 46 2.20 -18.31 -1.90
CA PRO A 46 2.07 -17.16 -1.02
C PRO A 46 1.58 -15.93 -1.78
N LEU A 47 0.50 -15.31 -1.28
CA LEU A 47 0.09 -14.00 -1.78
C LEU A 47 1.15 -12.96 -1.43
N ARG A 48 1.32 -11.97 -2.31
CA ARG A 48 2.15 -10.80 -2.07
C ARG A 48 1.25 -9.69 -1.54
N VAL A 49 1.46 -9.29 -0.29
CA VAL A 49 0.62 -8.30 0.40
C VAL A 49 1.41 -6.99 0.50
N LYS A 50 1.01 -6.01 -0.30
CA LYS A 50 1.70 -4.73 -0.43
C LYS A 50 1.30 -3.75 0.67
N LEU A 51 2.30 -3.10 1.27
CA LEU A 51 2.13 -1.90 2.09
C LEU A 51 3.13 -0.83 1.62
N GLY A 52 2.62 0.27 1.09
CA GLY A 52 3.43 1.42 0.68
C GLY A 52 3.77 2.33 1.87
N ILE A 53 5.02 2.77 1.94
CA ILE A 53 5.56 3.63 2.99
C ILE A 53 6.03 4.93 2.34
N ASP A 54 5.54 6.06 2.82
CA ASP A 54 6.02 7.38 2.41
C ASP A 54 7.20 7.80 3.32
N PRO A 55 8.46 7.82 2.84
CA PRO A 55 9.64 8.12 3.64
C PRO A 55 9.83 9.62 3.93
N THR A 56 8.73 10.40 4.00
CA THR A 56 8.78 11.84 4.25
C THR A 56 9.04 12.22 5.70
N GLY A 57 8.84 11.29 6.65
CA GLY A 57 9.15 11.44 8.06
C GLY A 57 9.88 10.21 8.61
N ALA A 58 10.72 10.42 9.63
CA ALA A 58 11.54 9.37 10.22
C ALA A 58 10.81 8.51 11.27
N ASP A 59 9.70 9.01 11.85
CA ASP A 59 9.08 8.40 13.03
C ASP A 59 7.74 7.70 12.74
N LEU A 60 7.72 6.40 13.01
CA LEU A 60 6.52 5.58 13.10
C LEU A 60 5.78 5.89 14.41
N HIS A 61 4.80 6.79 14.38
CA HIS A 61 3.86 6.88 15.49
C HIS A 61 2.98 5.61 15.59
N LEU A 62 2.41 5.35 16.78
CA LEU A 62 1.63 4.13 17.06
C LEU A 62 0.53 3.82 16.03
N GLY A 63 -0.09 4.83 15.44
CA GLY A 63 -1.08 4.65 14.37
C GLY A 63 -0.58 3.86 13.15
N HIS A 64 0.68 4.06 12.74
CA HIS A 64 1.27 3.33 11.62
C HIS A 64 1.59 1.87 11.96
N SER A 65 1.63 1.49 13.24
CA SER A 65 1.85 0.10 13.63
C SER A 65 0.65 -0.81 13.33
N ILE A 66 -0.56 -0.24 13.16
CA ILE A 66 -1.79 -0.99 12.87
C ILE A 66 -1.70 -1.73 11.52
N PRO A 67 -1.44 -1.06 10.38
CA PRO A 67 -1.28 -1.74 9.10
C PRO A 67 -0.09 -2.71 9.09
N VAL A 68 1.00 -2.38 9.79
CA VAL A 68 2.18 -3.27 9.92
C VAL A 68 1.83 -4.54 10.69
N ARG A 69 1.01 -4.46 11.75
CA ARG A 69 0.52 -5.64 12.48
C ARG A 69 -0.42 -6.49 11.64
N LYS A 70 -1.24 -5.88 10.78
CA LYS A 70 -2.06 -6.63 9.81
C LYS A 70 -1.17 -7.36 8.82
N LEU A 71 -0.12 -6.70 8.32
CA LEU A 71 0.87 -7.30 7.44
C LEU A 71 1.59 -8.48 8.12
N ARG A 72 1.91 -8.36 9.42
CA ARG A 72 2.42 -9.48 10.21
C ARG A 72 1.46 -10.67 10.25
N ALA A 73 0.15 -10.43 10.43
CA ALA A 73 -0.83 -11.52 10.40
C ALA A 73 -0.85 -12.27 9.06
N PHE A 74 -0.63 -11.57 7.94
CA PHE A 74 -0.43 -12.23 6.64
C PHE A 74 0.86 -13.05 6.59
N GLN A 75 1.97 -12.59 7.19
CA GLN A 75 3.20 -13.38 7.29
C GLN A 75 2.99 -14.66 8.13
N ASP A 76 2.28 -14.55 9.25
CA ASP A 76 1.97 -15.68 10.12
C ASP A 76 1.04 -16.68 9.41
N ALA A 77 0.18 -16.21 8.50
CA ALA A 77 -0.64 -17.04 7.60
C ALA A 77 0.15 -17.63 6.41
N GLY A 78 1.47 -17.38 6.30
CA GLY A 78 2.34 -17.95 5.27
C GLY A 78 2.44 -17.12 3.99
N HIS A 79 1.97 -15.88 3.99
CA HIS A 79 2.06 -14.97 2.85
C HIS A 79 3.29 -14.07 2.91
N THR A 80 3.62 -13.44 1.79
CA THR A 80 4.79 -12.56 1.67
C THR A 80 4.36 -11.12 1.90
N ALA A 81 4.90 -10.49 2.94
CA ALA A 81 4.79 -9.05 3.14
C ALA A 81 5.69 -8.32 2.15
N VAL A 82 5.15 -7.32 1.43
CA VAL A 82 5.92 -6.48 0.51
C VAL A 82 5.85 -5.04 1.00
N LEU A 83 6.95 -4.56 1.59
CA LEU A 83 7.12 -3.16 1.96
C LEU A 83 7.68 -2.41 0.75
N ILE A 84 6.92 -1.45 0.25
CA ILE A 84 7.36 -0.57 -0.85
C ILE A 84 7.70 0.79 -0.25
N ILE A 85 8.97 1.16 -0.31
CA ILE A 85 9.47 2.47 0.06
C ILE A 85 9.22 3.41 -1.12
N GLY A 86 8.39 4.42 -0.91
CA GLY A 86 7.99 5.41 -1.90
C GLY A 86 9.04 6.48 -2.16
N ASP A 87 10.28 6.09 -2.49
CA ASP A 87 11.39 7.01 -2.65
C ASP A 87 11.30 7.89 -3.90
N PHE A 88 10.67 7.39 -4.97
CA PHE A 88 10.34 8.19 -6.13
C PHE A 88 9.15 9.11 -5.86
N THR A 89 8.06 8.57 -5.30
CA THR A 89 6.81 9.29 -5.07
C THR A 89 6.94 10.39 -4.00
N ALA A 90 7.85 10.22 -3.04
CA ALA A 90 8.21 11.26 -2.07
C ALA A 90 8.75 12.55 -2.73
N ARG A 91 9.34 12.45 -3.94
CA ARG A 91 9.83 13.61 -4.71
C ARG A 91 8.71 14.37 -5.42
N ILE A 92 7.58 13.70 -5.69
CA ILE A 92 6.36 14.31 -6.26
C ILE A 92 5.58 15.04 -5.16
N GLY A 93 5.42 14.39 -4.01
CA GLY A 93 4.66 14.89 -2.86
C GLY A 93 3.22 14.35 -2.83
N ASP A 94 2.81 13.84 -1.67
CA ASP A 94 1.45 13.33 -1.48
C ASP A 94 0.45 14.49 -1.27
N PRO A 95 -0.58 14.63 -2.13
CA PRO A 95 -1.60 15.67 -2.01
C PRO A 95 -2.56 15.47 -0.83
N THR A 96 -2.52 14.32 -0.15
CA THR A 96 -3.38 14.03 1.00
C THR A 96 -2.92 14.82 2.23
N GLY A 97 -3.52 15.99 2.42
CA GLY A 97 -3.72 16.56 3.75
C GLY A 97 -2.73 17.60 4.27
N LYS A 98 -1.82 18.18 3.48
CA LYS A 98 -1.01 19.33 3.94
C LYS A 98 -0.95 20.47 2.93
N SER A 99 -1.36 21.65 3.38
CA SER A 99 -1.48 22.92 2.66
C SER A 99 -0.15 23.60 2.33
N GLU A 100 0.96 23.07 2.85
CA GLU A 100 2.30 23.60 2.57
C GLU A 100 3.02 22.70 1.58
N VAL A 101 3.64 23.34 0.58
CA VAL A 101 4.55 22.70 -0.38
C VAL A 101 5.57 21.89 0.41
N ARG A 102 5.44 20.56 0.39
CA ARG A 102 6.35 19.67 1.12
C ARG A 102 7.78 19.94 0.65
N ARG A 103 8.71 20.06 1.59
CA ARG A 103 10.15 20.12 1.30
C ARG A 103 10.54 18.85 0.54
N GLN A 104 11.08 19.00 -0.67
CA GLN A 104 11.63 17.88 -1.41
C GLN A 104 12.81 17.29 -0.63
N LEU A 105 12.75 16.00 -0.31
CA LEU A 105 13.83 15.30 0.36
C LEU A 105 14.93 14.92 -0.63
N THR A 106 16.18 14.98 -0.17
CA THR A 106 17.31 14.42 -0.93
C THR A 106 17.28 12.89 -0.90
N PRO A 107 17.88 12.20 -1.89
CA PRO A 107 17.97 10.73 -1.88
C PRO A 107 18.62 10.17 -0.60
N ALA A 108 19.59 10.90 -0.03
CA ALA A 108 20.25 10.50 1.21
C ALA A 108 19.28 10.53 2.41
N GLN A 109 18.47 11.58 2.53
CA GLN A 109 17.45 11.70 3.58
C GLN A 109 16.36 10.64 3.43
N VAL A 110 15.91 10.37 2.21
CA VAL A 110 14.93 9.32 1.94
C VAL A 110 15.47 7.95 2.39
N LYS A 111 16.73 7.66 2.08
CA LYS A 111 17.39 6.43 2.51
C LYS A 111 17.48 6.32 4.03
N GLU A 112 17.93 7.38 4.71
CA GLU A 112 18.03 7.43 6.17
C GLU A 112 16.67 7.24 6.87
N ASN A 113 15.63 7.90 6.36
CA ASN A 113 14.26 7.75 6.84
C ASN A 113 13.75 6.32 6.64
N ALA A 114 14.03 5.71 5.48
CA ALA A 114 13.65 4.33 5.19
C ALA A 114 14.36 3.33 6.12
N GLU A 115 15.66 3.49 6.35
CA GLU A 115 16.42 2.64 7.28
C GLU A 115 15.87 2.76 8.72
N THR A 116 15.56 3.97 9.15
CA THR A 116 14.93 4.22 10.45
C THR A 116 13.57 3.54 10.55
N TYR A 117 12.72 3.71 9.55
CA TYR A 117 11.41 3.05 9.49
C TYR A 117 11.53 1.52 9.57
N LEU A 118 12.44 0.93 8.79
CA LEU A 118 12.68 -0.52 8.76
C LEU A 118 13.14 -1.03 10.13
N SER A 119 13.98 -0.28 10.84
CA SER A 119 14.41 -0.61 12.20
C SER A 119 13.23 -0.62 13.19
N GLN A 120 12.29 0.32 13.04
CA GLN A 120 11.13 0.47 13.91
C GLN A 120 10.06 -0.61 13.68
N VAL A 121 9.92 -1.13 12.45
CA VAL A 121 8.97 -2.21 12.14
C VAL A 121 9.55 -3.62 12.35
N ARG A 122 10.88 -3.75 12.46
CA ARG A 122 11.56 -5.03 12.72
C ARG A 122 11.04 -5.81 13.92
N PRO A 123 10.66 -5.19 15.06
CA PRO A 123 10.07 -5.92 16.19
C PRO A 123 8.66 -6.48 15.91
N ILE A 124 8.00 -6.05 14.83
CA ILE A 124 6.63 -6.46 14.47
C ILE A 124 6.67 -7.49 13.35
N LEU A 125 7.38 -7.20 12.25
CA LEU A 125 7.44 -8.07 11.08
C LEU A 125 8.51 -9.15 11.21
N ASP A 126 8.31 -10.26 10.51
CA ASP A 126 9.29 -11.32 10.36
C ASP A 126 10.29 -10.95 9.26
N PHE A 127 11.51 -10.58 9.65
CA PHE A 127 12.61 -10.25 8.74
C PHE A 127 13.53 -11.44 8.47
N ASP A 128 13.45 -12.48 9.29
CA ASP A 128 14.48 -13.51 9.38
C ASP A 128 14.07 -14.79 8.64
N THR A 129 12.76 -15.04 8.49
CA THR A 129 12.27 -16.18 7.69
C THR A 129 12.34 -15.88 6.18
N PRO A 130 13.09 -16.69 5.39
CA PRO A 130 13.19 -16.51 3.95
C PRO A 130 11.83 -16.53 3.24
N GLY A 131 11.63 -15.61 2.30
CA GLY A 131 10.41 -15.52 1.48
C GLY A 131 9.20 -14.86 2.16
N ARG A 132 9.30 -14.47 3.44
CA ARG A 132 8.19 -13.81 4.17
C ARG A 132 8.18 -12.29 4.09
N LEU A 133 9.28 -11.66 3.69
CA LEU A 133 9.40 -10.21 3.57
C LEU A 133 10.19 -9.83 2.31
N GLU A 134 9.61 -8.91 1.55
CA GLU A 134 10.28 -8.18 0.47
C GLU A 134 10.29 -6.70 0.84
N ILE A 135 11.46 -6.06 0.69
CA ILE A 135 11.61 -4.60 0.83
C ILE A 135 12.04 -4.09 -0.53
N ARG A 136 11.24 -3.22 -1.14
CA ARG A 136 11.47 -2.67 -2.48
C ARG A 136 11.39 -1.16 -2.47
N TYR A 137 12.12 -0.52 -3.36
CA TYR A 137 12.05 0.93 -3.58
C TYR A 137 11.31 1.19 -4.88
N ASN A 138 10.28 2.02 -4.89
CA ASN A 138 9.49 2.19 -6.11
C ASN A 138 10.25 2.91 -7.23
N SER A 139 11.33 3.61 -6.90
CA SER A 139 12.26 4.13 -7.90
C SER A 139 12.93 3.02 -8.74
N GLU A 140 12.96 1.76 -8.30
CA GLU A 140 13.48 0.63 -9.06
C GLU A 140 12.77 0.47 -10.40
N TRP A 141 11.46 0.71 -10.46
CA TRP A 141 10.68 0.63 -11.71
C TRP A 141 10.23 2.01 -12.20
N LEU A 142 9.88 2.95 -11.31
CA LEU A 142 9.40 4.27 -11.72
C LEU A 142 10.48 5.14 -12.40
N ASN A 143 11.77 4.95 -12.09
CA ASN A 143 12.85 5.64 -12.80
C ASN A 143 13.06 5.13 -14.24
N GLN A 144 12.51 3.95 -14.56
CA GLN A 144 12.68 3.32 -15.88
C GLN A 144 11.59 3.73 -16.85
N LEU A 145 10.50 4.35 -16.36
CA LEU A 145 9.37 4.75 -17.20
C LEU A 145 9.78 5.84 -18.18
N ASP A 146 9.56 5.57 -19.46
CA ASP A 146 9.70 6.57 -20.51
C ASP A 146 8.42 7.40 -20.67
N LEU A 147 8.48 8.43 -21.53
CA LEU A 147 7.35 9.33 -21.75
C LEU A 147 6.13 8.61 -22.37
N SER A 148 6.35 7.59 -23.19
CA SER A 148 5.27 6.81 -23.78
C SER A 148 4.52 6.03 -22.70
N GLU A 149 5.26 5.37 -21.81
CA GLU A 149 4.69 4.61 -20.70
C GLU A 149 3.95 5.52 -19.71
N ILE A 150 4.46 6.74 -19.48
CA ILE A 150 3.76 7.75 -18.67
C ILE A 150 2.45 8.20 -19.35
N ILE A 151 2.44 8.37 -20.67
CA ILE A 151 1.23 8.71 -21.42
C ILE A 151 0.18 7.59 -21.32
N ASP A 152 0.60 6.33 -21.46
CA ASP A 152 -0.28 5.18 -21.32
C ASP A 152 -0.88 5.12 -19.90
N LEU A 153 -0.06 5.39 -18.88
CA LEU A 153 -0.53 5.48 -17.50
C LEU A 153 -1.55 6.61 -17.30
N LEU A 154 -1.29 7.80 -17.86
CA LEU A 154 -2.22 8.93 -17.82
C LEU A 154 -3.54 8.64 -18.53
N ALA A 155 -3.54 7.77 -19.55
CA ALA A 155 -4.76 7.38 -20.27
C ALA A 155 -5.67 6.45 -19.47
N THR A 156 -5.20 5.88 -18.36
CA THR A 156 -6.00 4.97 -17.52
C THR A 156 -7.06 5.66 -16.67
N MET A 157 -6.94 6.97 -16.44
CA MET A 157 -7.82 7.74 -15.54
C MET A 157 -8.25 9.07 -16.16
N THR A 158 -9.46 9.51 -15.82
CA THR A 158 -9.99 10.81 -16.25
C THR A 158 -9.74 11.89 -15.20
N VAL A 159 -9.66 13.15 -15.64
CA VAL A 159 -9.58 14.32 -14.73
C VAL A 159 -10.73 14.32 -13.72
N GLY A 160 -11.94 13.94 -14.13
CA GLY A 160 -13.11 13.87 -13.24
C GLY A 160 -12.92 12.86 -12.11
N GLN A 161 -12.39 11.67 -12.39
CA GLN A 161 -12.06 10.68 -11.37
C GLN A 161 -10.97 11.18 -10.41
N MET A 162 -9.95 11.87 -10.94
CA MET A 162 -8.88 12.44 -10.12
C MET A 162 -9.40 13.50 -9.16
N LEU A 163 -10.26 14.40 -9.64
CA LEU A 163 -10.89 15.44 -8.82
C LEU A 163 -11.91 14.89 -7.82
N ALA A 164 -12.43 13.67 -7.99
CA ALA A 164 -13.33 13.04 -7.04
C ALA A 164 -12.60 12.51 -5.79
N LYS A 165 -11.27 12.38 -5.82
CA LYS A 165 -10.48 12.00 -4.64
C LYS A 165 -10.56 13.11 -3.59
N GLU A 166 -10.91 12.77 -2.35
CA GLU A 166 -11.19 13.69 -1.23
C GLU A 166 -10.23 14.90 -1.16
N GLY A 167 -8.91 14.67 -1.12
CA GLY A 167 -7.92 15.74 -1.05
C GLY A 167 -7.88 16.69 -2.25
N PHE A 168 -8.15 16.21 -3.47
CA PHE A 168 -8.28 17.07 -4.65
C PHE A 168 -9.65 17.75 -4.71
N ALA A 169 -10.72 17.04 -4.31
CA ALA A 169 -12.07 17.56 -4.27
C ALA A 169 -12.16 18.79 -3.34
N GLU A 170 -11.62 18.68 -2.13
CA GLU A 170 -11.58 19.77 -1.15
C GLU A 170 -10.78 20.98 -1.66
N ARG A 171 -9.56 20.76 -2.18
CA ARG A 171 -8.72 21.84 -2.72
C ARG A 171 -9.38 22.53 -3.91
N TYR A 172 -10.00 21.76 -4.80
CA TYR A 172 -10.69 22.31 -5.96
C TYR A 172 -11.90 23.15 -5.55
N GLN A 173 -12.70 22.69 -4.57
CA GLN A 173 -13.82 23.45 -4.00
C GLN A 173 -13.36 24.75 -3.32
N GLN A 174 -12.22 24.70 -2.61
CA GLN A 174 -11.62 25.86 -1.95
C GLN A 174 -10.85 26.78 -2.91
N GLN A 175 -10.79 26.45 -4.20
CA GLN A 175 -10.00 27.16 -5.21
C GLN A 175 -8.49 27.23 -4.88
N ASN A 176 -8.01 26.26 -4.08
CA ASN A 176 -6.59 26.10 -3.83
C ASN A 176 -5.93 25.53 -5.10
N PRO A 177 -4.74 26.01 -5.49
CA PRO A 177 -4.03 25.49 -6.66
C PRO A 177 -3.84 23.97 -6.57
N ILE A 178 -4.02 23.26 -7.67
CA ILE A 178 -3.67 21.84 -7.85
C ILE A 178 -2.75 21.76 -9.07
N PHE A 179 -1.52 21.32 -8.87
CA PHE A 179 -0.55 21.20 -9.95
C PHE A 179 -0.73 19.87 -10.69
N LEU A 180 -0.56 19.88 -12.02
CA LEU A 180 -0.80 18.70 -12.87
C LEU A 180 0.04 17.47 -12.46
N HIS A 181 1.28 17.68 -12.02
CA HIS A 181 2.16 16.59 -11.60
C HIS A 181 1.63 15.85 -10.35
N GLU A 182 0.77 16.47 -9.54
CA GLU A 182 0.18 15.83 -8.37
C GLU A 182 -0.76 14.68 -8.77
N PHE A 183 -1.33 14.73 -9.98
CA PHE A 183 -2.13 13.62 -10.53
C PHE A 183 -1.28 12.38 -10.86
N LEU A 184 0.04 12.52 -11.03
CA LEU A 184 0.90 11.36 -11.23
C LEU A 184 1.05 10.52 -9.95
N TYR A 185 0.93 11.12 -8.76
CA TYR A 185 1.14 10.42 -7.49
C TYR A 185 0.23 9.19 -7.32
N PRO A 186 -1.12 9.29 -7.37
CA PRO A 186 -1.98 8.11 -7.22
C PRO A 186 -1.85 7.13 -8.39
N LEU A 187 -1.51 7.60 -9.60
CA LEU A 187 -1.28 6.72 -10.75
C LEU A 187 -0.04 5.86 -10.55
N MET A 188 1.06 6.45 -10.10
CA MET A 188 2.30 5.73 -9.79
C MET A 188 2.12 4.79 -8.61
N GLN A 189 1.37 5.18 -7.57
CA GLN A 189 1.02 4.29 -6.47
C GLN A 189 0.20 3.07 -6.94
N GLY A 190 -0.66 3.26 -7.95
CA GLY A 190 -1.36 2.18 -8.63
C GLY A 190 -0.41 1.30 -9.44
N TYR A 191 0.51 1.91 -10.20
CA TYR A 191 1.51 1.21 -10.99
C TYR A 191 2.45 0.33 -10.15
N ASP A 192 2.78 0.75 -8.92
CA ASP A 192 3.52 -0.04 -7.94
C ASP A 192 2.85 -1.41 -7.61
N SER A 193 1.61 -1.66 -8.06
CA SER A 193 0.88 -2.93 -7.85
C SER A 193 0.89 -3.87 -9.06
N VAL A 194 1.34 -3.41 -10.23
CA VAL A 194 1.40 -4.19 -11.49
C VAL A 194 2.60 -5.13 -11.48
#